data_AF-A0A2E1EJS1-F1
#
_entry.id   AF-A0A2E1EJS1-F1
#
_cell.length_a   1.000
_cell.length_b   1.000
_cell.length_c   1.000
_cell.angle_alpha   90.00
_cell.angle_beta   90.00
_cell.angle_gamma   90.00
#
_symmetry.space_group_name_H-M   'P 1'
#
loop_
_entity.id
_entity.type
_entity.pdbx_description
1 polymer ?
#
loop_
_entity_poly.entity_id
_entity_poly.type
_entity_poly.pdbx_seq_one_letter_code
_entity_poly.pdbx_strand_id
1 'polypeptide(L)'
;MEIAMIDKARSVIFAAAAVGLLAGCSQAEPTETISEDQAVRNVVLVHGAFVDGSGWRGVYDILTARGYGVSIVQNPLTSLEDDVAATTRVLESQSGPAILVGHSWGGTVITEAGVHPNVSGLVYVSALAPDAGETTAGQYEGYPAASDFVIDVSEDGFGIVRPDRFQSGFAADLNDADAAFLRDSQLPIRMSAFESKLENAAWRSKPSWAVIASEDRAFGEGMLLGMAQRIDAEIVDIPGSHVAFITQAAAVADVIDRAARHVSNRTQDHASSQAATSGLSLPPIIGAAKAAEPLKAGEKIMTYVTTRDGVEIFYKDWGPKDAQPIVFHHGWPLSADDWDAQLTFFVNQGYRVVAHDRRGHGRSAQVSDGHDMDHYAADVEAVVEALDLRNAVHIGHSTGGGEVARYVARAKPGRVAKAVLIGAVPPIMLKTADYPGGLPIEVFDGFRAALAADRSSFYRDVASGPFYGFNREGVEARPAVVDNWWRQGMMGGAKAHYDGIKAFSETDFTEDLKAIDVPTLVMHGDDDQIVPIDASAKLAVKLLKKGELKIYPGFSHGMATVNADVINRDLLAFIKG
;
A
#
# COMPACT_ATOMS: atom_id res chain seq x y z
N MET A 1 3.26 69.84 -7.73
CA MET A 1 4.45 69.16 -7.16
C MET A 1 3.93 67.91 -6.47
N GLU A 2 3.71 66.79 -7.16
CA GLU A 2 4.69 65.90 -7.83
C GLU A 2 5.86 65.51 -6.91
N ILE A 3 6.40 64.28 -6.82
CA ILE A 3 6.23 62.96 -7.47
C ILE A 3 7.23 61.99 -6.75
N ALA A 4 7.00 60.66 -6.82
CA ALA A 4 7.96 59.52 -6.79
C ALA A 4 8.94 59.29 -5.61
N MET A 5 9.08 58.08 -5.04
CA MET A 5 9.63 56.79 -5.55
C MET A 5 11.19 56.66 -5.47
N ILE A 6 11.65 55.52 -4.92
CA ILE A 6 12.80 54.69 -5.32
C ILE A 6 14.18 54.80 -4.58
N ASP A 7 14.62 53.61 -4.14
CA ASP A 7 15.96 52.97 -4.07
C ASP A 7 16.92 53.06 -2.85
N LYS A 8 17.15 51.83 -2.32
CA LYS A 8 18.41 51.08 -2.15
C LYS A 8 19.53 51.55 -1.20
N ALA A 9 19.80 50.62 -0.29
CA ALA A 9 21.05 49.86 -0.14
C ALA A 9 22.07 50.25 0.95
N ARG A 10 22.28 49.24 1.82
CA ARG A 10 23.54 48.64 2.28
C ARG A 10 24.35 49.26 3.44
N SER A 11 24.48 48.39 4.45
CA SER A 11 25.69 48.06 5.24
C SER A 11 26.04 48.88 6.49
N VAL A 12 26.10 48.20 7.65
CA VAL A 12 27.13 48.25 8.75
C VAL A 12 26.81 47.05 9.69
N ILE A 13 27.50 45.90 9.68
CA ILE A 13 28.70 45.48 10.48
C ILE A 13 28.50 45.53 12.01
N PHE A 14 28.55 44.37 12.69
CA PHE A 14 29.54 44.05 13.74
C PHE A 14 29.49 42.56 14.15
N ALA A 15 30.62 41.88 13.92
CA ALA A 15 31.07 40.65 14.59
C ALA A 15 31.60 41.02 16.00
N ALA A 16 31.94 40.19 16.98
CA ALA A 16 32.14 38.75 17.17
C ALA A 16 32.25 38.53 18.71
N ALA A 17 32.02 37.31 19.20
CA ALA A 17 32.99 36.54 20.01
C ALA A 17 32.31 35.48 20.90
N ALA A 18 32.47 34.22 20.52
CA ALA A 18 32.73 33.13 21.45
C ALA A 18 33.43 32.00 20.68
N VAL A 19 34.76 31.95 20.82
CA VAL A 19 35.59 30.81 20.42
C VAL A 19 35.85 29.99 21.68
N GLY A 20 35.66 28.67 21.58
CA GLY A 20 36.48 27.71 22.33
C GLY A 20 35.73 26.66 23.13
N LEU A 21 35.34 25.56 22.46
CA LEU A 21 35.50 24.19 22.98
C LEU A 21 35.38 23.22 21.81
N LEU A 22 36.54 22.89 21.22
CA LEU A 22 36.71 21.74 20.35
C LEU A 22 36.74 20.49 21.23
N ALA A 23 35.64 19.73 21.23
CA ALA A 23 35.60 18.36 21.71
C ALA A 23 34.71 17.56 20.75
N GLY A 24 35.37 16.69 19.96
CA GLY A 24 34.82 15.52 19.28
C GLY A 24 33.42 15.62 18.66
N CYS A 25 33.31 16.28 17.50
CA CYS A 25 32.30 15.84 16.54
C CYS A 25 32.80 14.52 15.94
N SER A 26 32.19 13.40 16.35
CA SER A 26 32.26 12.16 15.59
C SER A 26 31.88 12.51 14.14
N GLN A 27 32.83 12.34 13.22
CA GLN A 27 32.50 12.29 11.81
C GLN A 27 31.53 11.12 11.66
N ALA A 28 30.32 11.38 11.17
CA ALA A 28 29.46 10.31 10.69
C ALA A 28 30.26 9.56 9.64
N GLU A 29 30.56 8.29 9.90
CA GLU A 29 31.23 7.45 8.91
C GLU A 29 30.39 7.43 7.63
N PRO A 30 31.02 7.48 6.45
CA PRO A 30 30.29 7.36 5.19
C PRO A 30 29.48 6.06 5.23
N THR A 31 28.18 6.14 4.96
CA THR A 31 27.32 4.96 4.83
C THR A 31 27.91 4.08 3.72
N GLU A 32 28.54 2.97 4.11
CA GLU A 32 29.17 2.05 3.16
C GLU A 32 28.11 1.47 2.23
N THR A 33 28.13 1.89 0.96
CA THR A 33 27.36 1.26 -0.10
C THR A 33 27.89 -0.14 -0.36
N ILE A 34 27.01 -1.08 -0.70
CA ILE A 34 27.42 -2.44 -1.05
C ILE A 34 28.30 -2.44 -2.30
N SER A 35 29.28 -3.35 -2.33
CA SER A 35 30.19 -3.48 -3.47
C SER A 35 29.46 -3.94 -4.73
N GLU A 36 29.95 -3.58 -5.92
CA GLU A 36 29.38 -3.99 -7.22
C GLU A 36 29.40 -5.53 -7.43
N ASP A 37 30.32 -6.24 -6.80
CA ASP A 37 30.48 -7.70 -6.89
C ASP A 37 29.72 -8.50 -5.82
N GLN A 38 28.97 -7.83 -4.93
CA GLN A 38 28.18 -8.51 -3.91
C GLN A 38 27.08 -9.37 -4.54
N ALA A 39 27.06 -10.66 -4.17
CA ALA A 39 26.15 -11.66 -4.74
C ALA A 39 24.71 -11.54 -4.20
N VAL A 40 24.55 -11.32 -2.89
CA VAL A 40 23.25 -11.15 -2.24
C VAL A 40 22.92 -9.66 -2.17
N ARG A 41 21.97 -9.22 -3.00
CA ARG A 41 21.56 -7.81 -3.12
C ARG A 41 20.12 -7.56 -2.75
N ASN A 42 19.34 -8.61 -2.56
CA ASN A 42 17.93 -8.50 -2.24
C ASN A 42 17.69 -8.71 -0.74
N VAL A 43 16.75 -7.97 -0.18
CA VAL A 43 16.27 -8.12 1.20
C VAL A 43 14.75 -8.17 1.16
N VAL A 44 14.17 -9.20 1.77
CA VAL A 44 12.72 -9.35 1.93
C VAL A 44 12.38 -9.21 3.40
N LEU A 45 11.61 -8.18 3.75
CA LEU A 45 11.21 -7.84 5.12
C LEU A 45 9.79 -8.33 5.39
N VAL A 46 9.60 -9.14 6.43
CA VAL A 46 8.34 -9.77 6.83
C VAL A 46 7.94 -9.26 8.21
N HIS A 47 6.80 -8.58 8.31
CA HIS A 47 6.34 -7.98 9.57
C HIS A 47 5.68 -8.99 10.51
N GLY A 48 5.65 -8.65 11.80
CA GLY A 48 5.00 -9.44 12.85
C GLY A 48 3.49 -9.25 12.93
N ALA A 49 2.89 -9.92 13.91
CA ALA A 49 1.49 -9.69 14.29
C ALA A 49 1.31 -8.28 14.86
N PHE A 50 0.10 -7.73 14.75
CA PHE A 50 -0.29 -6.42 15.33
C PHE A 50 0.41 -5.19 14.71
N VAL A 51 1.18 -5.38 13.65
CA VAL A 51 1.83 -4.34 12.86
C VAL A 51 1.69 -4.67 11.38
N ASP A 52 2.02 -3.72 10.52
CA ASP A 52 2.07 -3.91 9.07
C ASP A 52 3.47 -3.59 8.52
N GLY A 53 3.64 -3.77 7.20
CA GLY A 53 4.94 -3.56 6.55
C GLY A 53 5.51 -2.14 6.68
N SER A 54 4.69 -1.13 6.95
CA SER A 54 5.14 0.27 7.08
C SER A 54 6.08 0.50 8.26
N GLY A 55 6.04 -0.34 9.31
CA GLY A 55 6.99 -0.27 10.42
C GLY A 55 8.46 -0.44 9.97
N TRP A 56 8.69 -1.11 8.84
CA TRP A 56 10.03 -1.30 8.28
C TRP A 56 10.61 -0.06 7.59
N ARG A 57 9.90 1.07 7.55
CA ARG A 57 10.29 2.26 6.79
C ARG A 57 11.73 2.71 7.05
N GLY A 58 12.15 2.78 8.32
CA GLY A 58 13.51 3.17 8.68
C GLY A 58 14.58 2.20 8.17
N VAL A 59 14.35 0.89 8.31
CA VAL A 59 15.26 -0.16 7.83
C VAL A 59 15.34 -0.14 6.31
N TYR A 60 14.19 0.03 5.64
CA TYR A 60 14.09 0.18 4.19
C TYR A 60 14.92 1.37 3.69
N ASP A 61 14.78 2.54 4.29
CA ASP A 61 15.50 3.75 3.85
C ASP A 61 17.02 3.56 3.96
N ILE A 62 17.49 2.91 5.03
CA ILE A 62 18.92 2.68 5.26
C ILE A 62 19.48 1.64 4.28
N LEU A 63 18.79 0.51 4.09
CA LEU A 63 19.25 -0.55 3.20
C LEU A 63 19.20 -0.12 1.72
N THR A 64 18.16 0.60 1.30
CA THR A 64 18.10 1.15 -0.06
C THR A 64 19.17 2.20 -0.31
N ALA A 65 19.47 3.06 0.68
CA ALA A 65 20.61 3.99 0.60
C ALA A 65 21.97 3.27 0.48
N ARG A 66 22.09 2.05 1.02
CA ARG A 66 23.27 1.19 0.85
C ARG A 66 23.30 0.46 -0.49
N GLY A 67 22.23 0.50 -1.28
CA GLY A 67 22.15 -0.10 -2.61
C GLY A 67 21.48 -1.49 -2.67
N TYR A 68 20.81 -1.93 -1.60
CA TYR A 68 20.02 -3.16 -1.61
C TYR A 68 18.69 -2.97 -2.35
N GLY A 69 18.25 -4.01 -3.06
CA GLY A 69 16.85 -4.14 -3.48
C GLY A 69 16.02 -4.63 -2.29
N VAL A 70 15.12 -3.78 -1.77
CA VAL A 70 14.34 -4.10 -0.58
C VAL A 70 12.87 -4.25 -0.95
N SER A 71 12.28 -5.39 -0.59
CA SER A 71 10.84 -5.65 -0.71
C SER A 71 10.24 -5.90 0.67
N ILE A 72 9.01 -5.43 0.88
CA ILE A 72 8.30 -5.56 2.16
C ILE A 72 7.04 -6.38 1.93
N VAL A 73 6.92 -7.48 2.64
CA VAL A 73 5.74 -8.36 2.61
C VAL A 73 4.65 -7.73 3.46
N GLN A 74 3.41 -7.75 2.96
CA GLN A 74 2.20 -7.45 3.73
C GLN A 74 1.52 -8.77 4.07
N ASN A 75 1.71 -9.25 5.30
CA ASN A 75 1.11 -10.48 5.79
C ASN A 75 -0.41 -10.28 5.94
N PRO A 76 -1.24 -11.18 5.39
CA PRO A 76 -2.68 -11.16 5.63
C PRO A 76 -3.07 -11.36 7.10
N LEU A 77 -2.24 -12.06 7.88
CA LEU A 77 -2.47 -12.41 9.30
C LEU A 77 -3.72 -13.28 9.52
N THR A 78 -4.17 -13.98 8.48
CA THR A 78 -5.36 -14.86 8.51
C THR A 78 -5.02 -16.32 8.77
N SER A 79 -3.83 -16.77 8.36
CA SER A 79 -3.28 -18.10 8.60
C SER A 79 -1.77 -18.13 8.31
N LEU A 80 -1.06 -19.13 8.86
CA LEU A 80 0.36 -19.34 8.51
C LEU A 80 0.54 -19.59 7.00
N GLU A 81 -0.35 -20.38 6.39
CA GLU A 81 -0.31 -20.68 4.96
C GLU A 81 -0.41 -19.42 4.10
N ASP A 82 -1.32 -18.51 4.44
CA ASP A 82 -1.53 -17.26 3.70
C ASP A 82 -0.34 -16.30 3.83
N ASP A 83 0.24 -16.21 5.03
CA ASP A 83 1.42 -15.37 5.31
C ASP A 83 2.68 -15.91 4.60
N VAL A 84 2.85 -17.23 4.58
CA VAL A 84 3.90 -17.90 3.80
C VAL A 84 3.68 -17.66 2.32
N ALA A 85 2.46 -17.82 1.80
CA ALA A 85 2.15 -17.58 0.40
C ALA A 85 2.41 -16.12 0.00
N ALA A 86 2.10 -15.15 0.87
CA ALA A 86 2.43 -13.74 0.64
C ALA A 86 3.94 -13.51 0.57
N THR A 87 4.70 -14.14 1.46
CA THR A 87 6.16 -14.08 1.49
C THR A 87 6.77 -14.73 0.24
N THR A 88 6.27 -15.89 -0.18
CA THR A 88 6.72 -16.59 -1.39
C THR A 88 6.48 -15.76 -2.64
N ARG A 89 5.31 -15.11 -2.80
CA ARG A 89 5.06 -14.23 -3.96
C ARG A 89 6.09 -13.10 -4.08
N VAL A 90 6.49 -12.51 -2.95
CA VAL A 90 7.54 -11.47 -2.94
C VAL A 90 8.92 -12.07 -3.24
N LEU A 91 9.22 -13.27 -2.76
CA LEU A 91 10.48 -13.97 -3.08
C LEU A 91 10.60 -14.35 -4.56
N GLU A 92 9.49 -14.72 -5.19
CA GLU A 92 9.39 -15.04 -6.61
C GLU A 92 9.62 -13.81 -7.52
N SER A 93 9.30 -12.60 -7.01
CA SER A 93 9.53 -11.36 -7.75
C SER A 93 10.97 -10.85 -7.64
N GLN A 94 11.84 -11.45 -6.81
CA GLN A 94 13.22 -11.00 -6.65
C GLN A 94 14.12 -11.53 -7.79
N SER A 95 14.92 -10.64 -8.37
CA SER A 95 15.96 -11.03 -9.33
C SER A 95 17.23 -11.46 -8.58
N GLY A 96 17.23 -12.70 -8.07
CA GLY A 96 18.41 -13.32 -7.46
C GLY A 96 18.33 -13.52 -5.94
N PRO A 97 19.46 -13.88 -5.31
CA PRO A 97 19.50 -14.31 -3.91
C PRO A 97 19.12 -13.18 -2.93
N ALA A 98 18.44 -13.54 -1.85
CA ALA A 98 17.89 -12.63 -0.85
C ALA A 98 18.22 -13.04 0.58
N ILE A 99 18.37 -12.04 1.45
CA ILE A 99 18.20 -12.22 2.90
C ILE A 99 16.71 -12.09 3.23
N LEU A 100 16.19 -13.07 3.95
CA LEU A 100 14.81 -13.07 4.41
C LEU A 100 14.76 -12.71 5.90
N VAL A 101 14.04 -11.64 6.24
CA VAL A 101 14.04 -11.02 7.56
C VAL A 101 12.64 -11.06 8.15
N GLY A 102 12.49 -11.56 9.37
CA GLY A 102 11.20 -11.70 10.05
C GLY A 102 11.21 -11.03 11.41
N HIS A 103 10.25 -10.12 11.65
CA HIS A 103 9.97 -9.56 12.98
C HIS A 103 8.88 -10.38 13.68
N SER A 104 9.07 -10.73 14.95
CA SER A 104 8.02 -11.37 15.77
C SER A 104 7.40 -12.62 15.11
N TRP A 105 6.08 -12.64 14.89
CA TRP A 105 5.37 -13.65 14.08
C TRP A 105 6.00 -13.87 12.70
N GLY A 106 6.51 -12.81 12.06
CA GLY A 106 7.27 -12.89 10.82
C GLY A 106 8.45 -13.86 10.92
N GLY A 107 9.05 -14.06 12.11
CA GLY A 107 10.02 -15.12 12.37
C GLY A 107 9.51 -16.53 12.05
N THR A 108 8.28 -16.83 12.46
CA THR A 108 7.62 -18.10 12.13
C THR A 108 7.44 -18.21 10.61
N VAL A 109 6.96 -17.15 9.98
CA VAL A 109 6.72 -17.11 8.53
C VAL A 109 8.01 -17.33 7.75
N ILE A 110 9.12 -16.67 8.12
CA ILE A 110 10.41 -16.86 7.43
C ILE A 110 11.05 -18.22 7.73
N THR A 111 10.70 -18.84 8.85
CA THR A 111 11.16 -20.20 9.18
C THR A 111 10.55 -21.23 8.23
N GLU A 112 9.27 -21.06 7.91
CA GLU A 112 8.54 -21.92 6.98
C GLU A 112 8.90 -21.58 5.52
N ALA A 113 8.80 -20.30 5.12
CA ALA A 113 9.03 -19.86 3.75
C ALA A 113 10.52 -19.88 3.34
N GLY A 114 11.44 -19.86 4.30
CA GLY A 114 12.88 -19.69 4.08
C GLY A 114 13.58 -20.85 3.35
N VAL A 115 12.88 -21.97 3.14
CA VAL A 115 13.36 -23.07 2.29
C VAL A 115 13.36 -22.71 0.79
N HIS A 116 12.72 -21.60 0.42
CA HIS A 116 12.70 -21.10 -0.95
C HIS A 116 14.12 -20.94 -1.52
N PRO A 117 14.38 -21.34 -2.79
CA PRO A 117 15.73 -21.38 -3.37
C PRO A 117 16.44 -20.03 -3.43
N ASN A 118 15.70 -18.92 -3.55
CA ASN A 118 16.28 -17.58 -3.56
C ASN A 118 16.73 -17.11 -2.16
N VAL A 119 16.39 -17.81 -1.08
CA VAL A 119 16.78 -17.38 0.28
C VAL A 119 18.19 -17.88 0.60
N SER A 120 19.09 -16.95 0.90
CA SER A 120 20.50 -17.24 1.24
C SER A 120 20.75 -17.26 2.74
N GLY A 121 19.98 -16.52 3.52
CA GLY A 121 20.13 -16.42 4.98
C GLY A 121 18.88 -15.84 5.63
N LEU A 122 18.78 -16.02 6.95
CA LEU A 122 17.61 -15.66 7.75
C LEU A 122 18.00 -14.67 8.85
N VAL A 123 17.23 -13.60 9.03
CA VAL A 123 17.42 -12.65 10.14
C VAL A 123 16.13 -12.59 10.96
N TYR A 124 16.22 -12.97 12.22
CA TYR A 124 15.13 -12.97 13.18
C TYR A 124 15.22 -11.73 14.06
N VAL A 125 14.19 -10.89 14.07
CA VAL A 125 14.18 -9.63 14.84
C VAL A 125 13.11 -9.71 15.92
N SER A 126 13.52 -9.87 17.19
CA SER A 126 12.59 -10.11 18.32
C SER A 126 11.55 -11.17 17.98
N ALA A 127 12.01 -12.32 17.48
CA ALA A 127 11.19 -13.27 16.75
C ALA A 127 11.42 -14.71 17.22
N LEU A 128 10.41 -15.55 16.99
CA LEU A 128 10.47 -16.99 17.27
C LEU A 128 10.72 -17.78 15.99
N ALA A 129 11.36 -18.94 16.13
CA ALA A 129 11.77 -19.78 15.01
C ALA A 129 11.44 -21.26 15.26
N PRO A 130 10.15 -21.67 15.26
CA PRO A 130 9.75 -23.05 15.56
C PRO A 130 10.44 -24.08 14.64
N ASP A 131 10.57 -25.32 15.10
CA ASP A 131 11.04 -26.42 14.25
C ASP A 131 9.91 -27.00 13.39
N ALA A 132 10.28 -27.84 12.42
CA ALA A 132 9.32 -28.64 11.67
C ALA A 132 8.55 -29.57 12.63
N GLY A 133 7.22 -29.50 12.57
CA GLY A 133 6.29 -30.22 13.45
C GLY A 133 5.94 -29.47 14.74
N GLU A 134 6.61 -28.36 15.06
CA GLU A 134 6.29 -27.49 16.19
C GLU A 134 5.30 -26.39 15.78
N THR A 135 4.64 -25.79 16.77
CA THR A 135 3.78 -24.61 16.60
C THR A 135 4.45 -23.41 17.25
N THR A 136 4.08 -22.20 16.83
CA THR A 136 4.57 -20.96 17.47
C THR A 136 4.06 -20.84 18.90
N ALA A 137 2.79 -21.19 19.16
CA ALA A 137 2.23 -21.21 20.52
C ALA A 137 3.01 -22.15 21.45
N GLY A 138 3.46 -23.31 20.95
CA GLY A 138 4.25 -24.27 21.72
C GLY A 138 5.60 -23.73 22.17
N GLN A 139 6.17 -22.73 21.49
CA GLN A 139 7.46 -22.13 21.88
C GLN A 139 7.40 -21.38 23.21
N TYR A 140 6.22 -21.01 23.68
CA TYR A 140 6.03 -20.35 24.97
C TYR A 140 6.09 -21.34 26.15
N GLU A 141 6.01 -22.65 25.90
CA GLU A 141 6.07 -23.66 26.96
C GLU A 141 7.39 -23.57 27.73
N GLY A 142 7.30 -23.51 29.06
CA GLY A 142 8.47 -23.41 29.95
C GLY A 142 8.96 -21.99 30.22
N TYR A 143 8.34 -20.96 29.61
CA TYR A 143 8.64 -19.55 29.86
C TYR A 143 7.50 -18.86 30.63
N PRO A 144 7.81 -17.87 31.49
CA PRO A 144 6.78 -17.09 32.16
C PRO A 144 6.00 -16.26 31.14
N ALA A 145 4.67 -16.19 31.30
CA ALA A 145 3.84 -15.30 30.50
C ALA A 145 4.24 -13.84 30.71
N ALA A 146 4.24 -13.06 29.63
CA ALA A 146 4.45 -11.63 29.69
C ALA A 146 3.31 -10.96 30.48
N SER A 147 3.65 -10.11 31.46
CA SER A 147 2.65 -9.44 32.30
C SER A 147 2.00 -8.24 31.62
N ASP A 148 2.72 -7.58 30.71
CA ASP A 148 2.29 -6.33 30.07
C ASP A 148 1.86 -6.50 28.61
N PHE A 149 2.16 -7.63 27.97
CA PHE A 149 1.69 -7.94 26.62
C PHE A 149 0.43 -8.78 26.68
N VAL A 150 -0.72 -8.11 26.60
CA VAL A 150 -2.04 -8.72 26.74
C VAL A 150 -2.79 -8.64 25.42
N ILE A 151 -3.33 -9.76 24.97
CA ILE A 151 -4.11 -9.86 23.73
C ILE A 151 -5.59 -10.04 24.07
N ASP A 152 -6.43 -9.17 23.52
CA ASP A 152 -7.88 -9.36 23.51
C ASP A 152 -8.27 -10.09 22.24
N VAL A 153 -9.11 -11.12 22.37
CA VAL A 153 -9.56 -11.96 21.25
C VAL A 153 -11.05 -11.73 21.02
N SER A 154 -11.41 -11.32 19.81
CA SER A 154 -12.80 -11.15 19.38
C SER A 154 -13.50 -12.49 19.15
N GLU A 155 -14.84 -12.45 19.03
CA GLU A 155 -15.67 -13.65 18.85
C GLU A 155 -15.35 -14.44 17.56
N ASP A 156 -14.85 -13.76 16.53
CA ASP A 156 -14.41 -14.36 15.27
C ASP A 156 -12.98 -14.95 15.32
N GLY A 157 -12.33 -14.89 16.49
CA GLY A 157 -11.05 -15.53 16.77
C GLY A 157 -9.83 -14.70 16.36
N PHE A 158 -10.00 -13.41 16.04
CA PHE A 158 -8.89 -12.49 15.81
C PHE A 158 -8.44 -11.83 17.12
N GLY A 159 -7.13 -11.76 17.31
CA GLY A 159 -6.51 -11.08 18.44
C GLY A 159 -6.04 -9.69 18.08
N ILE A 160 -6.09 -8.77 19.05
CA ILE A 160 -5.37 -7.49 19.04
C ILE A 160 -4.64 -7.31 20.38
N VAL A 161 -3.54 -6.55 20.39
CA VAL A 161 -2.92 -6.12 21.65
C VAL A 161 -3.85 -5.13 22.33
N ARG A 162 -4.14 -5.40 23.60
CA ARG A 162 -5.12 -4.63 24.37
C ARG A 162 -4.74 -3.14 24.40
N PRO A 163 -5.64 -2.21 24.00
CA PRO A 163 -5.30 -0.80 23.79
C PRO A 163 -4.61 -0.09 24.98
N ASP A 164 -5.01 -0.35 26.22
CA ASP A 164 -4.41 0.24 27.43
C ASP A 164 -3.02 -0.32 27.77
N ARG A 165 -2.65 -1.45 27.15
CA ARG A 165 -1.36 -2.13 27.37
C ARG A 165 -0.44 -2.09 26.17
N PHE A 166 -0.90 -1.58 25.03
CA PHE A 166 -0.15 -1.56 23.78
C PHE A 166 1.25 -0.96 23.95
N GLN A 167 1.35 0.30 24.41
CA GLN A 167 2.65 0.94 24.57
C GLN A 167 3.51 0.21 25.61
N SER A 168 2.97 -0.08 26.81
CA SER A 168 3.75 -0.69 27.89
C SER A 168 4.25 -2.11 27.60
N GLY A 169 3.53 -2.89 26.79
CA GLY A 169 3.80 -4.29 26.51
C GLY A 169 4.45 -4.56 25.15
N PHE A 170 4.27 -3.68 24.18
CA PHE A 170 4.68 -3.91 22.79
C PHE A 170 5.56 -2.80 22.22
N ALA A 171 5.30 -1.54 22.56
CA ALA A 171 5.97 -0.39 21.94
C ALA A 171 6.54 0.61 22.96
N ALA A 172 7.21 0.09 23.99
CA ALA A 172 7.57 0.86 25.18
C ALA A 172 8.61 1.96 24.93
N ASP A 173 9.34 1.88 23.82
CA ASP A 173 10.38 2.82 23.40
C ASP A 173 9.91 3.80 22.32
N LEU A 174 8.64 3.75 21.91
CA LEU A 174 8.02 4.79 21.10
C LEU A 174 7.53 5.95 21.97
N ASN A 175 7.53 7.16 21.40
CA ASN A 175 6.83 8.28 22.01
C ASN A 175 5.30 8.03 22.00
N ASP A 176 4.58 8.72 22.87
CA ASP A 176 3.13 8.50 23.06
C ASP A 176 2.31 8.65 21.78
N ALA A 177 2.70 9.56 20.87
CA ALA A 177 1.98 9.80 19.63
C ALA A 177 2.15 8.63 18.65
N ASP A 178 3.38 8.15 18.46
CA ASP A 178 3.68 7.03 17.58
C ASP A 178 3.13 5.71 18.15
N ALA A 179 3.22 5.53 19.47
CA ALA A 179 2.62 4.37 20.14
C ALA A 179 1.09 4.37 20.03
N ALA A 180 0.44 5.53 20.15
CA ALA A 180 -1.00 5.66 19.96
C ALA A 180 -1.41 5.39 18.51
N PHE A 181 -0.65 5.91 17.54
CA PHE A 181 -0.89 5.62 16.13
C PHE A 181 -0.77 4.12 15.84
N LEU A 182 0.32 3.49 16.28
CA LEU A 182 0.57 2.06 16.04
C LEU A 182 -0.48 1.17 16.74
N ARG A 183 -0.95 1.59 17.92
CA ARG A 183 -2.08 0.94 18.62
C ARG A 183 -3.37 0.99 17.81
N ASP A 184 -3.68 2.14 17.23
CA ASP A 184 -4.93 2.38 16.52
C ASP A 184 -4.88 1.83 15.08
N SER A 185 -3.68 1.66 14.51
CA SER A 185 -3.45 1.07 13.19
C SER A 185 -3.09 -0.42 13.23
N GLN A 186 -3.05 -1.05 14.40
CA GLN A 186 -2.64 -2.45 14.52
C GLN A 186 -3.53 -3.37 13.70
N LEU A 187 -2.93 -4.38 13.05
CA LEU A 187 -3.67 -5.40 12.32
C LEU A 187 -4.04 -6.58 13.24
N PRO A 188 -5.33 -6.98 13.30
CA PRO A 188 -5.71 -8.19 14.02
C PRO A 188 -5.11 -9.44 13.38
N ILE A 189 -4.68 -10.42 14.19
CA ILE A 189 -4.20 -11.73 13.72
C ILE A 189 -5.14 -12.85 14.13
N ARG A 190 -5.38 -13.82 13.25
CA ARG A 190 -6.19 -14.98 13.60
C ARG A 190 -5.44 -15.88 14.58
N MET A 191 -5.96 -16.02 15.80
CA MET A 191 -5.23 -16.71 16.89
C MET A 191 -4.93 -18.18 16.57
N SER A 192 -5.75 -18.84 15.75
CA SER A 192 -5.50 -20.21 15.29
C SER A 192 -4.24 -20.35 14.43
N ALA A 193 -3.70 -19.26 13.87
CA ALA A 193 -2.46 -19.29 13.10
C ALA A 193 -1.27 -19.77 13.96
N PHE A 194 -1.22 -19.36 15.24
CA PHE A 194 -0.15 -19.76 16.17
C PHE A 194 -0.15 -21.25 16.52
N GLU A 195 -1.27 -21.94 16.29
CA GLU A 195 -1.42 -23.39 16.51
C GLU A 195 -1.10 -24.22 15.26
N SER A 196 -0.78 -23.57 14.14
CA SER A 196 -0.38 -24.26 12.92
C SER A 196 1.00 -24.88 13.10
N LYS A 197 1.12 -26.16 12.74
CA LYS A 197 2.41 -26.84 12.74
C LYS A 197 3.20 -26.46 11.49
N LEU A 198 4.46 -26.11 11.68
CA LEU A 198 5.37 -25.86 10.58
C LEU A 198 5.71 -27.17 9.89
N GLU A 199 5.81 -27.15 8.57
CA GLU A 199 6.34 -28.29 7.80
C GLU A 199 7.86 -28.16 7.64
N ASN A 200 8.37 -26.93 7.66
CA ASN A 200 9.75 -26.60 7.37
C ASN A 200 10.42 -25.83 8.51
N ALA A 201 11.74 -26.00 8.61
CA ALA A 201 12.60 -25.24 9.51
C ALA A 201 13.82 -24.76 8.73
N ALA A 202 13.68 -23.65 8.01
CA ALA A 202 14.69 -23.15 7.08
C ALA A 202 16.06 -22.92 7.74
N TRP A 203 16.07 -22.50 9.01
CA TRP A 203 17.29 -22.28 9.80
C TRP A 203 18.16 -23.54 9.95
N ARG A 204 17.61 -24.75 9.73
CA ARG A 204 18.42 -25.98 9.68
C ARG A 204 19.39 -26.05 8.51
N SER A 205 19.14 -25.26 7.46
CA SER A 205 19.91 -25.28 6.21
C SER A 205 20.48 -23.93 5.81
N LYS A 206 20.04 -22.85 6.45
CA LYS A 206 20.43 -21.47 6.14
C LYS A 206 21.14 -20.86 7.35
N PRO A 207 22.24 -20.11 7.15
CA PRO A 207 22.83 -19.33 8.24
C PRO A 207 21.80 -18.33 8.76
N SER A 208 21.82 -18.13 10.08
CA SER A 208 20.81 -17.34 10.78
C SER A 208 21.47 -16.27 11.66
N TRP A 209 20.79 -15.14 11.80
CA TRP A 209 21.12 -14.05 12.71
C TRP A 209 19.90 -13.75 13.57
N ALA A 210 20.13 -13.36 14.82
CA ALA A 210 19.08 -13.01 15.76
C ALA A 210 19.37 -11.63 16.36
N VAL A 211 18.46 -10.69 16.13
CA VAL A 211 18.45 -9.39 16.78
C VAL A 211 17.53 -9.48 18.00
N ILE A 212 18.10 -9.33 19.18
CA ILE A 212 17.38 -9.42 20.45
C ILE A 212 17.19 -8.02 21.00
N ALA A 213 15.93 -7.60 21.14
CA ALA A 213 15.59 -6.36 21.82
C ALA A 213 15.60 -6.59 23.33
N SER A 214 16.53 -5.95 24.04
CA SER A 214 16.79 -6.23 25.46
C SER A 214 15.70 -5.73 26.42
N GLU A 215 14.79 -4.87 25.93
CA GLU A 215 13.66 -4.34 26.70
C GLU A 215 12.31 -4.84 26.14
N ASP A 216 12.34 -5.93 25.37
CA ASP A 216 11.13 -6.60 24.88
C ASP A 216 10.27 -7.09 26.06
N ARG A 217 8.99 -6.70 26.03
CA ARG A 217 7.98 -7.09 27.02
C ARG A 217 6.86 -7.94 26.43
N ALA A 218 6.90 -8.21 25.12
CA ALA A 218 6.06 -9.18 24.45
C ALA A 218 6.70 -10.57 24.49
N PHE A 219 8.03 -10.63 24.33
CA PHE A 219 8.83 -11.83 24.56
C PHE A 219 9.81 -11.61 25.71
N GLY A 220 9.88 -12.58 26.62
CA GLY A 220 10.94 -12.57 27.63
C GLY A 220 12.31 -12.74 26.99
N GLU A 221 13.30 -11.95 27.41
CA GLU A 221 14.68 -12.01 26.90
C GLU A 221 15.26 -13.44 26.87
N GLY A 222 15.05 -14.21 27.95
CA GLY A 222 15.53 -15.60 28.03
C GLY A 222 14.88 -16.55 27.00
N MET A 223 13.66 -16.23 26.54
CA MET A 223 12.99 -16.97 25.47
C MET A 223 13.63 -16.67 24.12
N LEU A 224 13.86 -15.39 23.82
CA LEU A 224 14.50 -14.95 22.58
C LEU A 224 15.95 -15.47 22.48
N LEU A 225 16.73 -15.36 23.56
CA LEU A 225 18.09 -15.89 23.63
C LEU A 225 18.12 -17.41 23.50
N GLY A 226 17.21 -18.12 24.18
CA GLY A 226 17.10 -19.57 24.08
C GLY A 226 16.79 -20.03 22.65
N MET A 227 15.91 -19.32 21.95
CA MET A 227 15.61 -19.60 20.54
C MET A 227 16.79 -19.30 19.62
N ALA A 228 17.43 -18.14 19.78
CA ALA A 228 18.58 -17.78 18.97
C ALA A 228 19.73 -18.80 19.11
N GLN A 229 19.97 -19.30 20.32
CA GLN A 229 20.93 -20.38 20.58
C GLN A 229 20.51 -21.69 19.93
N ARG A 230 19.21 -22.06 20.00
CA ARG A 230 18.69 -23.30 19.40
C ARG A 230 18.90 -23.35 17.89
N ILE A 231 18.78 -22.21 17.22
CA ILE A 231 18.94 -22.11 15.75
C ILE A 231 20.38 -21.82 15.31
N ASP A 232 21.35 -21.82 16.23
CA ASP A 232 22.76 -21.47 15.98
C ASP A 232 22.92 -20.09 15.29
N ALA A 233 22.11 -19.11 15.71
CA ALA A 233 22.16 -17.79 15.14
C ALA A 233 23.31 -16.94 15.72
N GLU A 234 23.89 -16.07 14.90
CA GLU A 234 24.71 -14.97 15.41
C GLU A 234 23.80 -13.97 16.13
N ILE A 235 24.02 -13.81 17.44
CA ILE A 235 23.20 -13.00 18.33
C ILE A 235 23.71 -11.56 18.37
N VAL A 236 22.80 -10.61 18.21
CA VAL A 236 23.06 -9.18 18.32
C VAL A 236 22.01 -8.57 19.25
N ASP A 237 22.45 -8.18 20.44
CA ASP A 237 21.59 -7.48 21.39
C ASP A 237 21.51 -5.98 21.05
N ILE A 238 20.30 -5.43 21.06
CA ILE A 238 20.04 -4.00 20.86
C ILE A 238 19.09 -3.48 21.95
N PRO A 239 19.26 -2.22 22.41
CA PRO A 239 18.30 -1.61 23.33
C PRO A 239 16.98 -1.34 22.61
N GLY A 240 15.84 -1.62 23.24
CA GLY A 240 14.54 -1.29 22.65
C GLY A 240 13.46 -2.29 23.03
N SER A 241 12.22 -1.93 22.70
CA SER A 241 11.05 -2.76 22.97
C SER A 241 10.83 -3.80 21.87
N HIS A 242 9.69 -4.49 21.88
CA HIS A 242 9.34 -5.46 20.86
C HIS A 242 9.36 -4.90 19.42
N VAL A 243 9.11 -3.59 19.27
CA VAL A 243 9.17 -2.89 17.98
C VAL A 243 10.52 -2.20 17.72
N ALA A 244 11.63 -2.72 18.28
CA ALA A 244 12.97 -2.17 18.07
C ALA A 244 13.39 -2.04 16.60
N PHE A 245 12.76 -2.78 15.68
CA PHE A 245 12.96 -2.58 14.24
C PHE A 245 12.51 -1.20 13.71
N ILE A 246 11.65 -0.51 14.46
CA ILE A 246 11.22 0.87 14.20
C ILE A 246 12.22 1.85 14.83
N THR A 247 12.47 1.72 16.14
CA THR A 247 13.26 2.69 16.92
C THR A 247 14.77 2.56 16.74
N GLN A 248 15.25 1.34 16.44
CA GLN A 248 16.66 1.00 16.22
C GLN A 248 16.91 0.52 14.78
N ALA A 249 16.21 1.12 13.81
CA ALA A 249 16.28 0.74 12.40
C ALA A 249 17.72 0.63 11.87
N ALA A 250 18.63 1.49 12.30
CA ALA A 250 20.04 1.43 11.90
C ALA A 250 20.74 0.15 12.37
N ALA A 251 20.57 -0.22 13.65
CA ALA A 251 21.19 -1.42 14.20
C ALA A 251 20.64 -2.69 13.53
N VAL A 252 19.33 -2.72 13.25
CA VAL A 252 18.70 -3.83 12.51
C VAL A 252 19.23 -3.89 11.07
N ALA A 253 19.31 -2.76 10.37
CA ALA A 253 19.87 -2.69 9.02
C ALA A 253 21.35 -3.14 8.98
N ASP A 254 22.14 -2.84 10.02
CA ASP A 254 23.52 -3.31 10.14
C ASP A 254 23.63 -4.82 10.28
N VAL A 255 22.72 -5.46 11.02
CA VAL A 255 22.68 -6.93 11.09
C VAL A 255 22.33 -7.53 9.73
N ILE A 256 21.35 -6.96 9.04
CA ILE A 256 20.92 -7.42 7.70
C ILE A 256 22.06 -7.26 6.68
N ASP A 257 22.76 -6.13 6.69
CA ASP A 257 23.92 -5.89 5.82
C ASP A 257 25.05 -6.89 6.11
N ARG A 258 25.38 -7.11 7.39
CA ARG A 258 26.38 -8.12 7.79
C ARG A 258 25.98 -9.53 7.33
N ALA A 259 24.71 -9.90 7.48
CA ALA A 259 24.18 -11.16 6.99
C ALA A 259 24.40 -11.29 5.47
N ALA A 260 23.95 -10.31 4.69
CA ALA A 260 24.09 -10.31 3.23
C ALA A 260 25.55 -10.38 2.76
N ARG A 261 26.45 -9.64 3.40
CA ARG A 261 27.89 -9.68 3.12
C ARG A 261 28.50 -11.06 3.47
N HIS A 262 28.12 -11.63 4.61
CA HIS A 262 28.61 -12.94 5.05
C HIS A 262 28.28 -14.04 4.04
N VAL A 263 27.02 -14.15 3.61
CA VAL A 263 26.63 -15.18 2.62
C VAL A 263 27.18 -14.90 1.22
N SER A 264 27.36 -13.62 0.85
CA SER A 264 27.99 -13.26 -0.43
C SER A 264 29.44 -13.77 -0.51
N ASN A 265 30.23 -13.55 0.54
CA ASN A 265 31.64 -13.96 0.58
C ASN A 265 31.80 -15.49 0.51
N ARG A 266 30.94 -16.24 1.21
CA ARG A 266 30.93 -17.72 1.15
C ARG A 266 30.61 -18.26 -0.24
N THR A 267 29.77 -17.54 -0.99
CA THR A 267 29.42 -17.92 -2.36
C THR A 267 30.60 -17.71 -3.31
N GLN A 268 31.36 -16.62 -3.13
CA GLN A 268 32.57 -16.33 -3.92
C GLN A 268 33.70 -17.34 -3.65
N ASP A 269 33.89 -17.78 -2.40
CA ASP A 269 34.90 -18.80 -2.04
C ASP A 269 34.61 -20.17 -2.67
N HIS A 270 33.34 -20.59 -2.70
CA HIS A 270 32.93 -21.85 -3.33
C HIS A 270 33.00 -21.82 -4.88
N ALA A 271 32.70 -20.69 -5.51
CA ALA A 271 32.88 -20.52 -6.95
C ALA A 271 34.37 -20.58 -7.34
N SER A 272 35.24 -20.00 -6.51
CA SER A 272 36.70 -20.02 -6.68
C SER A 272 37.30 -21.42 -6.49
N SER A 273 36.73 -22.25 -5.59
CA SER A 273 37.18 -23.64 -5.39
C SER A 273 36.67 -24.61 -6.46
N GLN A 274 35.48 -24.39 -7.03
CA GLN A 274 34.93 -25.24 -8.11
C GLN A 274 35.59 -24.98 -9.47
N ALA A 275 36.05 -23.75 -9.74
CA ALA A 275 36.82 -23.44 -10.96
C ALA A 275 38.15 -24.23 -11.07
N ALA A 276 38.66 -24.76 -9.96
CA ALA A 276 39.88 -25.59 -9.93
C ALA A 276 39.63 -27.08 -10.24
N THR A 277 38.38 -27.54 -10.38
CA THR A 277 38.05 -28.98 -10.49
C THR A 277 36.93 -29.28 -11.49
N SER A 278 37.10 -28.89 -12.75
CA SER A 278 36.18 -29.35 -13.81
C SER A 278 36.87 -29.52 -15.16
N GLY A 279 37.65 -30.59 -15.26
CA GLY A 279 38.03 -31.20 -16.52
C GLY A 279 37.55 -32.65 -16.53
N LEU A 280 36.29 -32.90 -16.89
CA LEU A 280 35.77 -34.19 -17.42
C LEU A 280 34.30 -34.01 -17.81
N SER A 281 34.02 -34.04 -19.11
CA SER A 281 32.67 -33.97 -19.68
C SER A 281 31.98 -35.34 -19.67
N LEU A 282 30.68 -35.36 -19.39
CA LEU A 282 29.77 -36.44 -19.78
C LEU A 282 28.50 -35.86 -20.45
N PRO A 283 27.87 -36.58 -21.40
CA PRO A 283 26.83 -36.05 -22.28
C PRO A 283 25.41 -36.07 -21.64
N PRO A 284 24.42 -35.36 -22.23
CA PRO A 284 23.12 -35.16 -21.62
C PRO A 284 22.19 -36.36 -21.85
N ILE A 285 21.46 -36.77 -20.80
CA ILE A 285 20.31 -37.67 -20.91
C ILE A 285 19.05 -36.81 -20.85
N ILE A 286 18.32 -36.79 -21.97
CA ILE A 286 16.99 -36.19 -22.09
C ILE A 286 15.97 -37.16 -21.47
N GLY A 287 15.22 -36.68 -20.48
CA GLY A 287 14.02 -37.32 -19.96
C GLY A 287 12.99 -36.25 -19.61
N ALA A 288 12.02 -36.04 -20.51
CA ALA A 288 10.92 -35.11 -20.29
C ALA A 288 10.01 -35.62 -19.17
N ALA A 289 9.94 -34.88 -18.06
CA ALA A 289 8.92 -35.07 -17.04
C ALA A 289 7.66 -34.30 -17.44
N LYS A 290 6.56 -35.05 -17.48
CA LYS A 290 5.20 -34.61 -17.81
C LYS A 290 4.71 -33.62 -16.74
N ALA A 291 4.29 -32.42 -17.16
CA ALA A 291 3.68 -31.45 -16.26
C ALA A 291 2.47 -32.06 -15.54
N ALA A 292 2.43 -31.92 -14.21
CA ALA A 292 1.28 -32.28 -13.40
C ALA A 292 0.13 -31.30 -13.68
N GLU A 293 -1.08 -31.82 -13.86
CA GLU A 293 -2.29 -30.99 -13.94
C GLU A 293 -2.57 -30.33 -12.58
N PRO A 294 -3.01 -29.06 -12.56
CA PRO A 294 -3.34 -28.38 -11.31
C PRO A 294 -4.60 -28.98 -10.68
N LEU A 295 -4.54 -29.16 -9.35
CA LEU A 295 -5.68 -29.45 -8.51
C LEU A 295 -6.73 -28.33 -8.65
N LYS A 296 -8.00 -28.71 -8.82
CA LYS A 296 -9.12 -27.77 -8.83
C LYS A 296 -9.23 -27.10 -7.46
N ALA A 297 -9.01 -25.78 -7.45
CA ALA A 297 -9.20 -24.94 -6.28
C ALA A 297 -10.67 -24.98 -5.82
N GLY A 298 -10.90 -25.23 -4.53
CA GLY A 298 -12.08 -24.68 -3.86
C GLY A 298 -12.03 -23.16 -3.96
N GLU A 299 -13.17 -22.50 -4.15
CA GLU A 299 -13.30 -21.07 -4.44
C GLU A 299 -12.40 -20.21 -3.55
N LYS A 300 -11.23 -19.83 -4.10
CA LYS A 300 -10.38 -18.79 -3.52
C LYS A 300 -11.17 -17.49 -3.56
N ILE A 301 -11.26 -16.79 -2.44
CA ILE A 301 -11.66 -15.38 -2.43
C ILE A 301 -10.51 -14.61 -3.10
N MET A 302 -10.52 -14.55 -4.44
CA MET A 302 -9.49 -13.89 -5.23
C MET A 302 -9.71 -12.39 -5.11
N THR A 303 -8.91 -11.67 -4.32
CA THR A 303 -8.95 -10.20 -4.21
C THR A 303 -8.28 -9.48 -5.38
N TYR A 304 -7.88 -10.23 -6.42
CA TYR A 304 -7.23 -9.73 -7.62
C TYR A 304 -7.86 -10.33 -8.88
N VAL A 305 -7.87 -9.55 -9.96
CA VAL A 305 -8.07 -10.03 -11.33
C VAL A 305 -6.86 -9.67 -12.18
N THR A 306 -6.42 -10.59 -13.03
CA THR A 306 -5.39 -10.31 -14.04
C THR A 306 -6.07 -9.88 -15.33
N THR A 307 -5.74 -8.70 -15.83
CA THR A 307 -6.26 -8.14 -17.08
C THR A 307 -5.67 -8.86 -18.30
N ARG A 308 -6.20 -8.58 -19.50
CA ARG A 308 -5.70 -9.21 -20.75
C ARG A 308 -4.25 -8.85 -21.06
N ASP A 309 -3.80 -7.66 -20.65
CA ASP A 309 -2.42 -7.19 -20.75
C ASP A 309 -1.54 -7.58 -19.53
N GLY A 310 -2.06 -8.43 -18.63
CA GLY A 310 -1.26 -9.01 -17.54
C GLY A 310 -1.17 -8.15 -16.28
N VAL A 311 -1.99 -7.10 -16.15
CA VAL A 311 -2.01 -6.22 -14.97
C VAL A 311 -2.83 -6.85 -13.86
N GLU A 312 -2.28 -6.94 -12.65
CA GLU A 312 -3.03 -7.35 -11.47
C GLU A 312 -3.81 -6.17 -10.89
N ILE A 313 -5.13 -6.31 -10.87
CA ILE A 313 -6.07 -5.31 -10.35
C ILE A 313 -6.67 -5.82 -9.04
N PHE A 314 -6.36 -5.13 -7.94
CA PHE A 314 -6.96 -5.39 -6.65
C PHE A 314 -8.42 -4.93 -6.62
N TYR A 315 -9.28 -5.67 -5.94
CA TYR A 315 -10.64 -5.23 -5.64
C TYR A 315 -11.19 -5.74 -4.29
N LYS A 316 -12.09 -4.94 -3.71
CA LYS A 316 -13.00 -5.29 -2.63
C LYS A 316 -14.31 -5.80 -3.22
N ASP A 317 -14.89 -6.84 -2.65
CA ASP A 317 -16.21 -7.38 -3.04
C ASP A 317 -16.96 -7.90 -1.81
N TRP A 318 -17.88 -7.07 -1.29
CA TRP A 318 -18.61 -7.33 -0.05
C TRP A 318 -20.11 -7.52 -0.30
N GLY A 319 -20.77 -8.27 0.57
CA GLY A 319 -22.21 -8.51 0.53
C GLY A 319 -22.64 -9.78 -0.23
N PRO A 320 -23.95 -10.08 -0.26
CA PRO A 320 -24.48 -11.30 -0.88
C PRO A 320 -24.19 -11.35 -2.39
N LYS A 321 -23.75 -12.50 -2.91
CA LYS A 321 -23.34 -12.63 -4.32
C LYS A 321 -24.51 -12.52 -5.31
N ASP A 322 -25.73 -12.77 -4.84
CA ASP A 322 -27.00 -12.68 -5.55
C ASP A 322 -27.70 -11.31 -5.41
N ALA A 323 -27.19 -10.42 -4.56
CA ALA A 323 -27.68 -9.05 -4.46
C ALA A 323 -27.29 -8.20 -5.68
N GLN A 324 -28.04 -7.13 -5.93
CA GLN A 324 -27.71 -6.19 -7.01
C GLN A 324 -26.32 -5.58 -6.75
N PRO A 325 -25.38 -5.65 -7.71
CA PRO A 325 -24.05 -5.09 -7.54
C PRO A 325 -24.02 -3.58 -7.74
N ILE A 326 -23.24 -2.90 -6.91
CA ILE A 326 -22.81 -1.51 -7.07
C ILE A 326 -21.30 -1.50 -7.17
N VAL A 327 -20.78 -0.98 -8.29
CA VAL A 327 -19.34 -0.88 -8.57
C VAL A 327 -18.90 0.56 -8.37
N PHE A 328 -17.93 0.78 -7.49
CA PHE A 328 -17.38 2.09 -7.15
C PHE A 328 -16.02 2.30 -7.80
N HIS A 329 -15.85 3.49 -8.39
CA HIS A 329 -14.68 3.90 -9.16
C HIS A 329 -14.08 5.16 -8.53
N HIS A 330 -12.91 5.02 -7.89
CA HIS A 330 -12.28 6.10 -7.13
C HIS A 330 -11.68 7.21 -8.02
N GLY A 331 -11.55 8.40 -7.44
CA GLY A 331 -10.87 9.55 -8.04
C GLY A 331 -9.35 9.43 -8.04
N TRP A 332 -8.67 10.38 -8.68
CA TRP A 332 -7.21 10.48 -8.66
C TRP A 332 -6.71 11.27 -7.44
N PRO A 333 -5.58 10.91 -6.81
CA PRO A 333 -4.72 9.73 -6.99
C PRO A 333 -5.01 8.66 -5.92
N LEU A 334 -6.29 8.33 -5.72
CA LEU A 334 -6.75 7.59 -4.54
C LEU A 334 -6.81 6.07 -4.78
N SER A 335 -7.58 5.35 -3.96
CA SER A 335 -7.80 3.91 -4.06
C SER A 335 -9.26 3.55 -3.71
N ALA A 336 -9.61 2.27 -3.76
CA ALA A 336 -10.89 1.75 -3.29
C ALA A 336 -11.16 2.02 -1.78
N ASP A 337 -10.16 2.42 -1.00
CA ASP A 337 -10.34 2.81 0.41
C ASP A 337 -11.07 4.15 0.57
N ASP A 338 -11.10 5.01 -0.46
CA ASP A 338 -11.82 6.28 -0.37
C ASP A 338 -13.35 6.10 -0.29
N TRP A 339 -13.84 4.91 -0.62
CA TRP A 339 -15.26 4.58 -0.64
C TRP A 339 -15.79 3.96 0.65
N ASP A 340 -15.00 3.84 1.72
CA ASP A 340 -15.39 3.09 2.92
C ASP A 340 -16.76 3.51 3.48
N ALA A 341 -17.09 4.81 3.48
CA ALA A 341 -18.39 5.30 3.93
C ALA A 341 -19.55 4.81 3.05
N GLN A 342 -19.37 4.78 1.73
CA GLN A 342 -20.37 4.30 0.78
C GLN A 342 -20.47 2.78 0.79
N LEU A 343 -19.34 2.06 0.77
CA LEU A 343 -19.32 0.60 0.78
C LEU A 343 -20.03 0.06 2.03
N THR A 344 -19.68 0.60 3.20
CA THR A 344 -20.31 0.23 4.48
C THR A 344 -21.80 0.57 4.49
N PHE A 345 -22.19 1.72 3.94
CA PHE A 345 -23.61 2.08 3.86
C PHE A 345 -24.39 1.12 2.96
N PHE A 346 -23.94 0.88 1.74
CA PHE A 346 -24.69 0.12 0.74
C PHE A 346 -24.71 -1.40 1.01
N VAL A 347 -23.65 -1.97 1.58
CA VAL A 347 -23.68 -3.37 2.01
C VAL A 347 -24.74 -3.60 3.09
N ASN A 348 -24.89 -2.65 4.02
CA ASN A 348 -25.93 -2.67 5.05
C ASN A 348 -27.34 -2.34 4.52
N GLN A 349 -27.46 -1.83 3.30
CA GLN A 349 -28.74 -1.69 2.58
C GLN A 349 -29.08 -2.93 1.74
N GLY A 350 -28.28 -3.99 1.82
CA GLY A 350 -28.53 -5.26 1.12
C GLY A 350 -28.01 -5.32 -0.31
N TYR A 351 -27.11 -4.41 -0.72
CA TYR A 351 -26.43 -4.48 -2.01
C TYR A 351 -25.13 -5.27 -1.91
N ARG A 352 -24.68 -5.81 -3.05
CA ARG A 352 -23.30 -6.25 -3.22
C ARG A 352 -22.47 -5.04 -3.61
N VAL A 353 -21.38 -4.76 -2.91
CA VAL A 353 -20.54 -3.59 -3.20
C VAL A 353 -19.17 -4.04 -3.67
N VAL A 354 -18.73 -3.50 -4.80
CA VAL A 354 -17.44 -3.80 -5.42
C VAL A 354 -16.68 -2.50 -5.61
N ALA A 355 -15.40 -2.46 -5.22
CA ALA A 355 -14.54 -1.31 -5.46
C ALA A 355 -13.14 -1.80 -5.82
N HIS A 356 -12.60 -1.34 -6.95
CA HIS A 356 -11.29 -1.77 -7.42
C HIS A 356 -10.29 -0.63 -7.34
N ASP A 357 -9.02 -0.98 -7.18
CA ASP A 357 -7.92 -0.02 -7.31
C ASP A 357 -7.53 0.05 -8.79
N ARG A 358 -7.56 1.25 -9.37
CA ARG A 358 -7.10 1.49 -10.75
C ARG A 358 -5.66 1.02 -10.91
N ARG A 359 -5.25 0.58 -12.12
CA ARG A 359 -3.85 0.23 -12.39
C ARG A 359 -2.88 1.32 -11.88
N GLY A 360 -1.82 0.89 -11.20
CA GLY A 360 -0.86 1.78 -10.56
C GLY A 360 -1.36 2.60 -9.35
N HIS A 361 -2.56 2.35 -8.85
CA HIS A 361 -3.09 2.96 -7.64
C HIS A 361 -3.26 1.92 -6.52
N GLY A 362 -3.24 2.36 -5.26
CA GLY A 362 -3.48 1.50 -4.09
C GLY A 362 -2.63 0.23 -4.10
N ARG A 363 -3.30 -0.93 -4.19
CA ARG A 363 -2.72 -2.28 -4.15
C ARG A 363 -2.59 -2.94 -5.54
N SER A 364 -3.05 -2.28 -6.60
CA SER A 364 -2.93 -2.77 -7.97
C SER A 364 -1.50 -2.61 -8.49
N ALA A 365 -1.13 -3.45 -9.47
CA ALA A 365 0.23 -3.46 -10.03
C ALA A 365 0.66 -2.08 -10.55
N GLN A 366 1.89 -1.67 -10.19
CA GLN A 366 2.50 -0.41 -10.63
C GLN A 366 3.18 -0.55 -11.99
N VAL A 367 2.36 -0.72 -13.04
CA VAL A 367 2.82 -0.84 -14.43
C VAL A 367 3.39 0.47 -14.99
N SER A 368 4.30 0.37 -15.96
CA SER A 368 5.01 1.52 -16.55
C SER A 368 4.15 2.37 -17.49
N ASP A 369 3.12 1.78 -18.09
CA ASP A 369 2.35 2.30 -19.22
C ASP A 369 0.86 1.91 -19.13
N GLY A 370 0.09 2.30 -20.16
CA GLY A 370 -1.36 2.11 -20.20
C GLY A 370 -2.13 3.01 -19.23
N HIS A 371 -1.56 4.15 -18.83
CA HIS A 371 -2.21 5.11 -17.92
C HIS A 371 -3.13 6.07 -18.68
N ASP A 372 -4.18 5.51 -19.29
CA ASP A 372 -5.18 6.22 -20.08
C ASP A 372 -6.59 5.63 -19.87
N MET A 373 -7.61 6.39 -20.27
CA MET A 373 -9.01 6.04 -20.00
C MET A 373 -9.47 4.77 -20.71
N ASP A 374 -8.87 4.39 -21.84
CA ASP A 374 -9.25 3.17 -22.54
C ASP A 374 -8.76 1.94 -21.79
N HIS A 375 -7.52 1.96 -21.29
CA HIS A 375 -7.00 0.93 -20.40
C HIS A 375 -7.76 0.88 -19.08
N TYR A 376 -8.07 2.01 -18.46
CA TYR A 376 -8.86 2.06 -17.23
C TYR A 376 -10.24 1.40 -17.40
N ALA A 377 -10.92 1.66 -18.52
CA ALA A 377 -12.20 1.00 -18.81
C ALA A 377 -12.06 -0.48 -19.15
N ALA A 378 -10.94 -0.91 -19.77
CA ALA A 378 -10.65 -2.32 -19.99
C ALA A 378 -10.38 -3.07 -18.68
N ASP A 379 -9.74 -2.42 -17.70
CA ASP A 379 -9.54 -2.96 -16.35
C ASP A 379 -10.88 -3.16 -15.63
N VAL A 380 -11.78 -2.18 -15.73
CA VAL A 380 -13.16 -2.31 -15.25
C VAL A 380 -13.86 -3.50 -15.91
N GLU A 381 -13.73 -3.66 -17.23
CA GLU A 381 -14.31 -4.81 -17.93
C GLU A 381 -13.75 -6.13 -17.37
N ALA A 382 -12.45 -6.21 -17.07
CA ALA A 382 -11.85 -7.40 -16.48
C ALA A 382 -12.45 -7.74 -15.11
N VAL A 383 -12.62 -6.75 -14.21
CA VAL A 383 -13.26 -6.94 -12.89
C VAL A 383 -14.72 -7.39 -13.06
N VAL A 384 -15.48 -6.72 -13.93
CA VAL A 384 -16.90 -7.03 -14.18
C VAL A 384 -17.06 -8.42 -14.80
N GLU A 385 -16.20 -8.81 -15.73
CA GLU A 385 -16.21 -10.13 -16.36
C GLU A 385 -15.84 -11.23 -15.37
N ALA A 386 -14.78 -11.04 -14.58
CA ALA A 386 -14.32 -12.03 -13.60
C ALA A 386 -15.37 -12.31 -12.51
N LEU A 387 -16.09 -11.28 -12.07
CA LEU A 387 -17.16 -11.39 -11.06
C LEU A 387 -18.54 -11.70 -11.65
N ASP A 388 -18.63 -11.85 -12.97
CA ASP A 388 -19.84 -11.95 -13.77
C ASP A 388 -20.96 -10.97 -13.37
N LEU A 389 -20.62 -9.70 -13.11
CA LEU A 389 -21.60 -8.73 -12.64
C LEU A 389 -22.65 -8.42 -13.72
N ARG A 390 -23.92 -8.43 -13.33
CA ARG A 390 -25.06 -8.13 -14.19
C ARG A 390 -25.93 -7.07 -13.52
N ASN A 391 -26.59 -6.24 -14.33
CA ASN A 391 -27.48 -5.19 -13.85
C ASN A 391 -26.82 -4.30 -12.77
N ALA A 392 -25.51 -4.07 -12.91
CA ALA A 392 -24.72 -3.34 -11.94
C ALA A 392 -24.99 -1.84 -12.02
N VAL A 393 -24.95 -1.16 -10.88
CA VAL A 393 -24.88 0.30 -10.83
C VAL A 393 -23.42 0.72 -10.75
N HIS A 394 -22.95 1.57 -11.65
CA HIS A 394 -21.58 2.08 -11.63
C HIS A 394 -21.54 3.51 -11.09
N ILE A 395 -20.78 3.74 -10.02
CA ILE A 395 -20.66 5.02 -9.33
C ILE A 395 -19.21 5.48 -9.39
N GLY A 396 -18.95 6.61 -10.07
CA GLY A 396 -17.61 7.14 -10.24
C GLY A 396 -17.46 8.53 -9.65
N HIS A 397 -16.40 8.72 -8.85
CA HIS A 397 -16.01 10.03 -8.34
C HIS A 397 -14.85 10.61 -9.14
N SER A 398 -14.92 11.90 -9.50
CA SER A 398 -13.82 12.60 -10.16
C SER A 398 -13.33 11.88 -11.42
N THR A 399 -12.05 11.52 -11.49
CA THR A 399 -11.46 10.66 -12.53
C THR A 399 -12.23 9.35 -12.73
N GLY A 400 -12.70 8.71 -11.66
CA GLY A 400 -13.52 7.52 -11.72
C GLY A 400 -14.87 7.74 -12.42
N GLY A 401 -15.39 8.96 -12.44
CA GLY A 401 -16.56 9.30 -13.26
C GLY A 401 -16.26 9.31 -14.76
N GLY A 402 -15.04 9.71 -15.17
CA GLY A 402 -14.57 9.55 -16.55
C GLY A 402 -14.43 8.09 -16.95
N GLU A 403 -13.85 7.27 -16.07
CA GLU A 403 -13.76 5.82 -16.25
C GLU A 403 -15.15 5.16 -16.36
N VAL A 404 -16.11 5.55 -15.51
CA VAL A 404 -17.51 5.10 -15.62
C VAL A 404 -18.12 5.50 -16.97
N ALA A 405 -17.97 6.75 -17.39
CA ALA A 405 -18.53 7.20 -18.67
C ALA A 405 -17.98 6.37 -19.84
N ARG A 406 -16.65 6.21 -19.86
CA ARG A 406 -15.90 5.44 -20.86
C ARG A 406 -16.29 3.96 -20.90
N TYR A 407 -16.41 3.32 -19.74
CA TYR A 407 -16.83 1.92 -19.62
C TYR A 407 -18.29 1.73 -20.01
N VAL A 408 -19.21 2.51 -19.42
CA VAL A 408 -20.66 2.34 -19.61
C VAL A 408 -21.07 2.56 -21.06
N ALA A 409 -20.43 3.50 -21.77
CA ALA A 409 -20.65 3.73 -23.20
C ALA A 409 -20.36 2.49 -24.08
N ARG A 410 -19.57 1.54 -23.59
CA ARG A 410 -19.05 0.38 -24.33
C ARG A 410 -19.41 -0.95 -23.71
N ALA A 411 -20.08 -0.93 -22.55
CA ALA A 411 -20.42 -2.10 -21.80
C ALA A 411 -21.35 -3.04 -22.60
N LYS A 412 -21.09 -4.34 -22.50
CA LYS A 412 -21.94 -5.37 -23.12
C LYS A 412 -23.37 -5.28 -22.56
N PRO A 413 -24.42 -5.57 -23.38
CA PRO A 413 -25.80 -5.55 -22.92
C PRO A 413 -26.01 -6.36 -21.63
N GLY A 414 -26.77 -5.80 -20.69
CA GLY A 414 -27.11 -6.44 -19.41
C GLY A 414 -26.03 -6.34 -18.31
N ARG A 415 -24.87 -5.71 -18.59
CA ARG A 415 -23.85 -5.44 -17.55
C ARG A 415 -24.24 -4.28 -16.64
N VAL A 416 -24.76 -3.19 -17.21
CA VAL A 416 -25.03 -1.93 -16.50
C VAL A 416 -26.53 -1.65 -16.42
N ALA A 417 -27.04 -1.35 -15.23
CA ALA A 417 -28.40 -0.91 -14.99
C ALA A 417 -28.53 0.63 -14.91
N LYS A 418 -27.59 1.28 -14.20
CA LYS A 418 -27.55 2.74 -13.99
C LYS A 418 -26.11 3.22 -13.82
N ALA A 419 -25.87 4.50 -14.03
CA ALA A 419 -24.59 5.15 -13.75
C ALA A 419 -24.76 6.37 -12.83
N VAL A 420 -23.74 6.68 -12.04
CA VAL A 420 -23.66 7.91 -11.25
C VAL A 420 -22.28 8.55 -11.41
N LEU A 421 -22.25 9.85 -11.69
CA LEU A 421 -21.06 10.66 -11.88
C LEU A 421 -21.00 11.71 -10.76
N ILE A 422 -20.07 11.60 -9.82
CA ILE A 422 -19.93 12.47 -8.65
C ILE A 422 -18.70 13.36 -8.82
N GLY A 423 -18.86 14.68 -8.90
CA GLY A 423 -17.72 15.61 -9.05
C GLY A 423 -16.86 15.29 -10.29
N ALA A 424 -17.47 14.72 -11.34
CA ALA A 424 -16.75 13.96 -12.36
C ALA A 424 -16.13 14.84 -13.46
N VAL A 425 -15.03 14.37 -14.05
CA VAL A 425 -14.26 15.09 -15.09
C VAL A 425 -14.93 15.27 -16.47
N PRO A 426 -15.90 14.43 -16.91
CA PRO A 426 -16.57 14.64 -18.21
C PRO A 426 -17.34 15.97 -18.30
N PRO A 427 -17.48 16.56 -19.51
CA PRO A 427 -17.06 16.01 -20.81
C PRO A 427 -15.56 16.12 -21.09
N ILE A 428 -14.91 17.19 -20.65
CA ILE A 428 -13.45 17.40 -20.72
C ILE A 428 -13.09 18.54 -19.76
N MET A 429 -11.95 18.45 -19.07
CA MET A 429 -11.49 19.53 -18.19
C MET A 429 -10.63 20.56 -18.93
N LEU A 430 -9.81 20.12 -19.88
CA LEU A 430 -8.91 20.96 -20.65
C LEU A 430 -9.69 21.97 -21.51
N LYS A 431 -9.22 23.21 -21.51
CA LYS A 431 -9.65 24.24 -22.44
C LYS A 431 -9.24 23.87 -23.86
N THR A 432 -10.22 23.76 -24.75
CA THR A 432 -10.00 23.57 -26.19
C THR A 432 -10.78 24.61 -26.99
N ALA A 433 -10.69 24.55 -28.33
CA ALA A 433 -11.51 25.39 -29.20
C ALA A 433 -13.02 25.10 -29.02
N ASP A 434 -13.37 23.82 -28.86
CA ASP A 434 -14.75 23.36 -28.67
C ASP A 434 -15.23 23.56 -27.21
N TYR A 435 -14.28 23.62 -26.27
CA TYR A 435 -14.53 23.78 -24.83
C TYR A 435 -13.78 24.99 -24.26
N PRO A 436 -14.17 26.23 -24.62
CA PRO A 436 -13.44 27.43 -24.23
C PRO A 436 -13.53 27.77 -22.73
N GLY A 437 -14.49 27.16 -22.02
CA GLY A 437 -14.67 27.30 -20.56
C GLY A 437 -13.85 26.32 -19.71
N GLY A 438 -13.08 25.42 -20.34
CA GLY A 438 -12.18 24.51 -19.62
C GLY A 438 -11.01 25.23 -18.96
N LEU A 439 -10.23 24.48 -18.17
CA LEU A 439 -9.02 24.97 -17.52
C LEU A 439 -7.83 24.99 -18.50
N PRO A 440 -6.95 26.00 -18.42
CA PRO A 440 -5.80 26.10 -19.31
C PRO A 440 -4.76 25.00 -18.97
N ILE A 441 -3.97 24.57 -19.97
CA ILE A 441 -3.05 23.41 -19.85
C ILE A 441 -2.03 23.59 -18.71
N GLU A 442 -1.66 24.84 -18.44
CA GLU A 442 -0.69 25.23 -17.41
C GLU A 442 -1.11 24.82 -16.00
N VAL A 443 -2.41 24.67 -15.74
CA VAL A 443 -2.91 24.14 -14.45
C VAL A 443 -2.48 22.68 -14.29
N PHE A 444 -2.65 21.87 -15.34
CA PHE A 444 -2.33 20.45 -15.30
C PHE A 444 -0.82 20.22 -15.39
N ASP A 445 -0.10 21.03 -16.15
CA ASP A 445 1.37 21.02 -16.17
C ASP A 445 1.95 21.42 -14.80
N GLY A 446 1.30 22.35 -14.10
CA GLY A 446 1.62 22.69 -12.71
C GLY A 446 1.47 21.49 -11.77
N PHE A 447 0.37 20.73 -11.89
CA PHE A 447 0.17 19.51 -11.09
C PHE A 447 1.21 18.44 -11.41
N ARG A 448 1.54 18.25 -12.70
CA ARG A 448 2.62 17.33 -13.13
C ARG A 448 3.95 17.71 -12.53
N ALA A 449 4.30 19.01 -12.58
CA ALA A 449 5.55 19.52 -12.04
C ALA A 449 5.61 19.37 -10.52
N ALA A 450 4.55 19.72 -9.79
CA ALA A 450 4.50 19.58 -8.33
C ALA A 450 4.61 18.11 -7.88
N LEU A 451 3.90 17.21 -8.56
CA LEU A 451 3.99 15.77 -8.32
C LEU A 451 5.41 15.26 -8.55
N ALA A 452 6.03 15.62 -9.68
CA ALA A 452 7.38 15.18 -10.01
C ALA A 452 8.45 15.73 -9.06
N ALA A 453 8.26 16.95 -8.55
CA ALA A 453 9.21 17.61 -7.66
C ALA A 453 9.10 17.12 -6.21
N ASP A 454 7.90 17.10 -5.63
CA ASP A 454 7.64 16.63 -4.27
C ASP A 454 6.19 16.17 -4.14
N ARG A 455 5.95 14.94 -4.60
CA ARG A 455 4.63 14.30 -4.54
C ARG A 455 4.06 14.26 -3.13
N SER A 456 4.88 14.04 -2.11
CA SER A 456 4.41 13.84 -0.75
C SER A 456 3.79 15.12 -0.19
N SER A 457 4.51 16.25 -0.31
CA SER A 457 4.00 17.55 0.13
C SER A 457 2.83 18.01 -0.72
N PHE A 458 2.95 17.88 -2.05
CA PHE A 458 1.87 18.22 -2.98
C PHE A 458 0.55 17.50 -2.64
N TYR A 459 0.62 16.23 -2.25
CA TYR A 459 -0.55 15.44 -1.83
C TYR A 459 -1.18 15.96 -0.54
N ARG A 460 -0.38 16.38 0.44
CA ARG A 460 -0.91 17.05 1.64
C ARG A 460 -1.53 18.39 1.30
N ASP A 461 -0.92 19.17 0.41
CA ASP A 461 -1.43 20.49 0.02
C ASP A 461 -2.79 20.41 -0.69
N VAL A 462 -2.95 19.45 -1.60
CA VAL A 462 -4.23 19.22 -2.29
C VAL A 462 -5.32 18.83 -1.30
N ALA A 463 -5.05 17.85 -0.43
CA ALA A 463 -6.03 17.35 0.52
C ALA A 463 -6.37 18.36 1.63
N SER A 464 -5.38 19.07 2.17
CA SER A 464 -5.57 20.06 3.24
C SER A 464 -6.16 21.39 2.74
N GLY A 465 -6.20 21.62 1.43
CA GLY A 465 -6.74 22.84 0.83
C GLY A 465 -7.98 22.57 -0.03
N PRO A 466 -7.84 22.55 -1.36
CA PRO A 466 -8.96 22.64 -2.30
C PRO A 466 -9.83 21.38 -2.37
N PHE A 467 -9.31 20.18 -2.08
CA PHE A 467 -10.05 18.93 -2.31
C PHE A 467 -11.30 18.81 -1.43
N TYR A 468 -11.15 19.07 -0.13
CA TYR A 468 -12.26 19.01 0.83
C TYR A 468 -12.85 20.39 1.15
N GLY A 469 -12.31 21.46 0.58
CA GLY A 469 -12.70 22.83 0.89
C GLY A 469 -12.19 23.32 2.24
N PHE A 470 -11.18 22.68 2.82
CA PHE A 470 -10.58 23.07 4.10
C PHE A 470 -9.82 24.41 4.02
N ASN A 471 -9.59 24.93 2.82
CA ASN A 471 -9.11 26.29 2.59
C ASN A 471 -10.23 27.36 2.64
N ARG A 472 -11.50 26.99 2.78
CA ARG A 472 -12.62 27.93 2.90
C ARG A 472 -12.72 28.48 4.33
N GLU A 473 -13.07 29.75 4.44
CA GLU A 473 -13.26 30.39 5.74
C GLU A 473 -14.40 29.69 6.52
N GLY A 474 -14.14 29.38 7.79
CA GLY A 474 -15.12 28.73 8.67
C GLY A 474 -15.28 27.22 8.48
N VAL A 475 -14.55 26.59 7.55
CA VAL A 475 -14.53 25.13 7.40
C VAL A 475 -13.43 24.54 8.28
N GLU A 476 -13.82 23.65 9.20
CA GLU A 476 -12.87 22.96 10.09
C GLU A 476 -12.14 21.85 9.33
N ALA A 477 -10.80 21.90 9.35
CA ALA A 477 -9.95 20.86 8.77
C ALA A 477 -10.09 19.54 9.53
N ARG A 478 -10.03 18.42 8.81
CA ARG A 478 -10.05 17.07 9.40
C ARG A 478 -8.74 16.35 9.12
N PRO A 479 -7.75 16.40 10.03
CA PRO A 479 -6.42 15.82 9.78
C PRO A 479 -6.44 14.36 9.33
N ALA A 480 -7.25 13.52 9.98
CA ALA A 480 -7.37 12.10 9.60
C ALA A 480 -7.87 11.88 8.16
N VAL A 481 -8.73 12.77 7.64
CA VAL A 481 -9.20 12.72 6.25
C VAL A 481 -8.09 13.13 5.29
N VAL A 482 -7.29 14.14 5.66
CA VAL A 482 -6.10 14.57 4.92
C VAL A 482 -5.04 13.46 4.90
N ASP A 483 -4.79 12.84 6.04
CA ASP A 483 -3.81 11.76 6.19
C ASP A 483 -4.23 10.51 5.41
N ASN A 484 -5.52 10.15 5.41
CA ASN A 484 -5.99 9.02 4.61
C ASN A 484 -5.90 9.32 3.10
N TRP A 485 -6.20 10.54 2.67
CA TRP A 485 -6.00 10.95 1.26
C TRP A 485 -4.53 10.82 0.87
N TRP A 486 -3.63 11.36 1.70
CA TRP A 486 -2.18 11.27 1.49
C TRP A 486 -1.68 9.83 1.49
N ARG A 487 -2.11 8.99 2.44
CA ARG A 487 -1.76 7.56 2.52
C ARG A 487 -2.08 6.85 1.21
N GLN A 488 -3.31 7.00 0.72
CA GLN A 488 -3.73 6.39 -0.55
C GLN A 488 -2.87 6.86 -1.73
N GLY A 489 -2.64 8.16 -1.84
CA GLY A 489 -1.77 8.72 -2.88
C GLY A 489 -0.33 8.18 -2.80
N MET A 490 0.21 8.01 -1.60
CA MET A 490 1.58 7.52 -1.43
C MET A 490 1.73 6.02 -1.69
N MET A 491 0.67 5.23 -1.56
CA MET A 491 0.67 3.80 -1.91
C MET A 491 0.78 3.54 -3.42
N GLY A 492 0.22 4.42 -4.26
CA GLY A 492 0.24 4.25 -5.71
C GLY A 492 1.56 4.67 -6.38
N GLY A 493 1.73 4.27 -7.64
CA GLY A 493 2.92 4.52 -8.44
C GLY A 493 2.99 5.97 -8.95
N ALA A 494 4.13 6.63 -8.74
CA ALA A 494 4.31 8.04 -9.15
C ALA A 494 4.11 8.24 -10.66
N LYS A 495 4.53 7.27 -11.48
CA LYS A 495 4.33 7.30 -12.94
C LYS A 495 2.85 7.24 -13.33
N ALA A 496 2.09 6.33 -12.70
CA ALA A 496 0.65 6.20 -12.92
C ALA A 496 -0.09 7.48 -12.56
N HIS A 497 0.28 8.09 -11.43
CA HIS A 497 -0.34 9.32 -10.99
C HIS A 497 0.04 10.50 -11.90
N TYR A 498 1.29 10.57 -12.36
CA TYR A 498 1.76 11.61 -13.29
C TYR A 498 1.03 11.54 -14.64
N ASP A 499 1.00 10.36 -15.27
CA ASP A 499 0.32 10.16 -16.56
C ASP A 499 -1.20 10.29 -16.41
N GLY A 500 -1.75 9.83 -15.28
CA GLY A 500 -3.16 9.94 -14.95
C GLY A 500 -3.68 11.37 -15.00
N ILE A 501 -2.82 12.38 -14.77
CA ILE A 501 -3.18 13.79 -14.95
C ILE A 501 -3.63 14.08 -16.38
N LYS A 502 -2.89 13.59 -17.37
CA LYS A 502 -3.31 13.69 -18.77
C LYS A 502 -4.60 12.92 -19.02
N ALA A 503 -4.70 11.71 -18.49
CA ALA A 503 -5.85 10.84 -18.72
C ALA A 503 -7.16 11.49 -18.24
N PHE A 504 -7.17 12.14 -17.07
CA PHE A 504 -8.39 12.75 -16.56
C PHE A 504 -8.67 14.15 -17.12
N SER A 505 -7.65 14.93 -17.48
CA SER A 505 -7.85 16.33 -17.87
C SER A 505 -8.04 16.53 -19.37
N GLU A 506 -7.35 15.75 -20.20
CA GLU A 506 -7.28 15.96 -21.66
C GLU A 506 -8.16 14.99 -22.44
N THR A 507 -8.68 13.93 -21.81
CA THR A 507 -9.58 13.00 -22.48
C THR A 507 -10.94 13.65 -22.70
N ASP A 508 -11.42 13.60 -23.94
CA ASP A 508 -12.77 13.99 -24.32
C ASP A 508 -13.73 12.79 -24.20
N PHE A 509 -14.75 12.93 -23.34
CA PHE A 509 -15.80 11.94 -23.09
C PHE A 509 -17.13 12.28 -23.79
N THR A 510 -17.15 13.27 -24.68
CA THR A 510 -18.38 13.76 -25.33
C THR A 510 -19.15 12.65 -26.01
N GLU A 511 -18.47 11.82 -26.79
CA GLU A 511 -19.10 10.72 -27.52
C GLU A 511 -19.49 9.58 -26.57
N ASP A 512 -18.73 9.34 -25.51
CA ASP A 512 -19.09 8.36 -24.49
C ASP A 512 -20.40 8.79 -23.80
N LEU A 513 -20.54 10.06 -23.38
CA LEU A 513 -21.75 10.59 -22.76
C LEU A 513 -22.99 10.50 -23.67
N LYS A 514 -22.84 10.77 -24.97
CA LYS A 514 -23.93 10.61 -25.95
C LYS A 514 -24.32 9.14 -26.15
N ALA A 515 -23.37 8.22 -26.00
CA ALA A 515 -23.60 6.79 -26.17
C ALA A 515 -24.34 6.15 -24.99
N ILE A 516 -24.19 6.69 -23.76
CA ILE A 516 -24.84 6.13 -22.56
C ILE A 516 -26.37 6.16 -22.66
N ASP A 517 -26.97 4.97 -22.65
CA ASP A 517 -28.43 4.75 -22.79
C ASP A 517 -29.16 4.44 -21.48
N VAL A 518 -28.42 4.16 -20.40
CA VAL A 518 -28.98 3.89 -19.06
C VAL A 518 -29.29 5.20 -18.32
N PRO A 519 -30.17 5.20 -17.31
CA PRO A 519 -30.34 6.34 -16.43
C PRO A 519 -29.01 6.72 -15.76
N THR A 520 -28.68 8.01 -15.78
CA THR A 520 -27.43 8.52 -15.24
C THR A 520 -27.68 9.73 -14.34
N LEU A 521 -27.28 9.62 -13.07
CA LEU A 521 -27.29 10.75 -12.14
C LEU A 521 -25.93 11.46 -12.17
N VAL A 522 -25.95 12.78 -12.27
CA VAL A 522 -24.78 13.65 -12.15
C VAL A 522 -24.91 14.42 -10.84
N MET A 523 -23.97 14.24 -9.92
CA MET A 523 -23.94 14.88 -8.61
C MET A 523 -22.73 15.82 -8.54
N HIS A 524 -22.91 17.10 -8.22
CA HIS A 524 -21.79 18.03 -8.18
C HIS A 524 -21.98 19.12 -7.12
N GLY A 525 -20.92 19.43 -6.36
CA GLY A 525 -20.88 20.61 -5.50
C GLY A 525 -20.70 21.87 -6.34
N ASP A 526 -21.42 22.96 -6.03
CA ASP A 526 -21.21 24.22 -6.76
C ASP A 526 -19.97 25.01 -6.30
N ASP A 527 -19.30 24.55 -5.22
CA ASP A 527 -18.04 25.09 -4.70
C ASP A 527 -16.84 24.13 -4.92
N ASP A 528 -16.93 23.25 -5.92
CA ASP A 528 -15.84 22.35 -6.30
C ASP A 528 -14.64 23.13 -6.88
N GLN A 529 -13.50 23.07 -6.17
CA GLN A 529 -12.26 23.75 -6.53
C GLN A 529 -11.31 22.89 -7.39
N ILE A 530 -11.65 21.62 -7.62
CA ILE A 530 -10.82 20.68 -8.40
C ILE A 530 -11.42 20.51 -9.80
N VAL A 531 -12.72 20.22 -9.88
CA VAL A 531 -13.45 20.00 -11.13
C VAL A 531 -14.57 21.05 -11.26
N PRO A 532 -14.35 22.12 -12.05
CA PRO A 532 -15.32 23.21 -12.16
C PRO A 532 -16.67 22.74 -12.74
N ILE A 533 -17.75 22.96 -11.99
CA ILE A 533 -19.10 22.48 -12.33
C ILE A 533 -19.61 22.96 -13.71
N ASP A 534 -19.29 24.20 -14.09
CA ASP A 534 -19.73 24.80 -15.36
C ASP A 534 -19.06 24.17 -16.59
N ALA A 535 -17.83 23.68 -16.42
CA ALA A 535 -17.06 23.01 -17.47
C ALA A 535 -17.23 21.47 -17.45
N SER A 536 -17.96 20.94 -16.46
CA SER A 536 -18.15 19.50 -16.27
C SER A 536 -19.64 19.14 -16.19
N ALA A 537 -20.20 19.01 -14.99
CA ALA A 537 -21.55 18.53 -14.70
C ALA A 537 -22.65 19.17 -15.56
N LYS A 538 -22.64 20.51 -15.69
CA LYS A 538 -23.66 21.25 -16.45
C LYS A 538 -23.60 21.01 -17.96
N LEU A 539 -22.43 20.61 -18.48
CA LEU A 539 -22.27 20.20 -19.87
C LEU A 539 -22.58 18.70 -20.02
N ALA A 540 -22.07 17.86 -19.13
CA ALA A 540 -22.24 16.41 -19.18
C ALA A 540 -23.72 16.00 -19.17
N VAL A 541 -24.54 16.59 -18.29
CA VAL A 541 -25.97 16.25 -18.21
C VAL A 541 -26.73 16.55 -19.51
N LYS A 542 -26.29 17.55 -20.30
CA LYS A 542 -26.93 17.90 -21.58
C LYS A 542 -26.60 16.91 -22.69
N LEU A 543 -25.49 16.18 -22.56
CA LEU A 543 -25.06 15.16 -23.53
C LEU A 543 -25.69 13.79 -23.24
N LEU A 544 -26.02 13.52 -21.98
CA LEU A 544 -26.67 12.29 -21.55
C LEU A 544 -28.13 12.23 -22.02
N LYS A 545 -28.52 11.13 -22.66
CA LYS A 545 -29.91 10.90 -23.11
C LYS A 545 -30.92 10.83 -21.94
N LYS A 546 -30.47 10.30 -20.80
CA LYS A 546 -31.28 10.10 -19.57
C LYS A 546 -30.53 10.63 -18.35
N GLY A 547 -29.99 11.85 -18.48
CA GLY A 547 -29.25 12.52 -17.41
C GLY A 547 -30.17 13.27 -16.43
N GLU A 548 -29.91 13.10 -15.13
CA GLU A 548 -30.41 13.96 -14.07
C GLU A 548 -29.22 14.69 -13.41
N LEU A 549 -29.35 16.00 -13.13
CA LEU A 549 -28.31 16.76 -12.43
C LEU A 549 -28.80 17.15 -11.04
N LYS A 550 -27.99 16.84 -10.03
CA LYS A 550 -28.16 17.27 -8.64
C LYS A 550 -26.98 18.13 -8.20
N ILE A 551 -27.26 19.40 -7.92
CA ILE A 551 -26.28 20.38 -7.46
C ILE A 551 -26.36 20.51 -5.94
N TYR A 552 -25.21 20.52 -5.27
CA TYR A 552 -25.08 20.65 -3.83
C TYR A 552 -24.46 22.01 -3.46
N PRO A 553 -25.25 22.96 -2.92
CA PRO A 553 -24.75 24.28 -2.55
C PRO A 553 -23.64 24.22 -1.50
N GLY A 554 -22.48 24.80 -1.80
CA GLY A 554 -21.31 24.91 -0.94
C GLY A 554 -20.52 23.62 -0.74
N PHE A 555 -20.88 22.53 -1.43
CA PHE A 555 -20.16 21.25 -1.29
C PHE A 555 -18.85 21.28 -2.08
N SER A 556 -17.81 20.68 -1.50
CA SER A 556 -16.47 20.57 -2.09
C SER A 556 -16.34 19.35 -3.01
N HIS A 557 -15.16 19.16 -3.60
CA HIS A 557 -14.89 18.02 -4.47
C HIS A 557 -15.00 16.68 -3.73
N GLY A 558 -14.47 16.60 -2.51
CA GLY A 558 -14.50 15.41 -1.65
C GLY A 558 -15.82 15.21 -0.89
N MET A 559 -16.94 15.68 -1.42
CA MET A 559 -18.25 15.66 -0.73
C MET A 559 -18.76 14.24 -0.39
N ALA A 560 -18.33 13.20 -1.12
CA ALA A 560 -18.65 11.81 -0.78
C ALA A 560 -18.10 11.40 0.59
N THR A 561 -16.99 12.01 1.01
CA THR A 561 -16.32 11.75 2.30
C THR A 561 -16.86 12.68 3.39
N VAL A 562 -16.84 14.00 3.16
CA VAL A 562 -17.15 14.98 4.21
C VAL A 562 -18.66 15.22 4.40
N ASN A 563 -19.49 14.82 3.42
CA ASN A 563 -20.95 14.92 3.45
C ASN A 563 -21.64 13.58 3.14
N ALA A 564 -21.02 12.46 3.56
CA ALA A 564 -21.44 11.10 3.23
C ALA A 564 -22.94 10.83 3.45
N ASP A 565 -23.54 11.29 4.56
CA ASP A 565 -24.96 11.05 4.85
C ASP A 565 -25.90 11.59 3.78
N VAL A 566 -25.62 12.80 3.27
CA VAL A 566 -26.42 13.46 2.24
C VAL A 566 -26.24 12.74 0.91
N ILE A 567 -24.99 12.45 0.55
CA ILE A 567 -24.64 11.76 -0.69
C ILE A 567 -25.24 10.34 -0.72
N ASN A 568 -25.07 9.56 0.36
CA ASN A 568 -25.57 8.20 0.47
C ASN A 568 -27.09 8.10 0.35
N ARG A 569 -27.81 9.01 1.02
CA ARG A 569 -29.28 9.09 0.92
C ARG A 569 -29.72 9.31 -0.51
N ASP A 570 -29.10 10.25 -1.20
CA ASP A 570 -29.49 10.63 -2.56
C ASP A 570 -29.11 9.55 -3.59
N LEU A 571 -27.93 8.93 -3.43
CA LEU A 571 -27.53 7.75 -4.20
C LEU A 571 -28.54 6.61 -4.03
N LEU A 572 -28.93 6.29 -2.80
CA LEU A 572 -29.88 5.22 -2.53
C LEU A 572 -31.25 5.48 -3.16
N ALA A 573 -31.72 6.73 -3.11
CA ALA A 573 -32.98 7.14 -3.74
C ALA A 573 -32.94 6.91 -5.25
N PHE A 574 -31.85 7.33 -5.91
CA PHE A 574 -31.67 7.12 -7.34
C PHE A 574 -31.52 5.64 -7.72
N ILE A 575 -30.82 4.84 -6.91
CA ILE A 575 -30.65 3.40 -7.18
C ILE A 575 -32.00 2.68 -7.09
N LYS A 576 -32.86 3.04 -6.13
CA LYS A 576 -34.18 2.42 -5.93
C LYS A 576 -35.24 2.84 -6.94
N GLY A 577 -35.21 4.08 -7.45
CA GLY A 577 -36.22 4.62 -8.38
C GLY A 577 -35.93 4.26 -9.82
#